data_AF-A0A350PU97-F1
#
_entry.id   AF-A0A350PU97-F1
#
_cell.length_a   1.000
_cell.length_b   1.000
_cell.length_c   1.000
_cell.angle_alpha   90.00
_cell.angle_beta   90.00
_cell.angle_gamma   90.00
#
_symmetry.space_group_name_H-M   'P 1'
#
loop_
_entity.id
_entity.type
_entity.pdbx_description
1 polymer ?
#
loop_
_entity_poly.entity_id
_entity_poly.type
_entity_poly.pdbx_seq_one_letter_code
_entity_poly.pdbx_strand_id
1 'polypeptide(L)' 'MIRRLLPHLSIILSIMMLVLFIIDSINSAMGFLRGPEFRTLLLALIVASLATAIASLARRRSHD' A
#
# COMPACT_ATOMS: atom_id res chain seq x y z
N MET A 1 -16.91 4.12 9.42
CA MET A 1 -16.54 3.14 8.37
C MET A 1 -15.08 3.27 7.92
N ILE A 2 -14.62 4.46 7.53
CA ILE A 2 -13.24 4.75 7.08
C ILE A 2 -12.13 4.14 7.96
N ARG A 3 -12.23 4.25 9.30
CA ARG A 3 -11.26 3.67 10.24
C ARG A 3 -11.08 2.14 10.16
N ARG A 4 -12.08 1.39 9.67
CA ARG A 4 -11.96 -0.06 9.42
C ARG A 4 -11.42 -0.35 8.02
N LEU A 5 -11.62 0.56 7.07
CA LEU A 5 -11.23 0.38 5.67
C LEU A 5 -9.74 0.60 5.43
N LEU A 6 -9.12 1.57 6.14
CA LEU A 6 -7.68 1.89 6.01
C LEU A 6 -6.74 0.66 6.06
N PRO A 7 -6.82 -0.22 7.08
CA PRO A 7 -5.93 -1.37 7.14
C PRO A 7 -6.14 -2.35 5.98
N HIS A 8 -7.38 -2.53 5.52
CA HIS A 8 -7.68 -3.38 4.36
C HIS A 8 -7.10 -2.79 3.07
N LEU A 9 -7.23 -1.47 2.88
CA LEU A 9 -6.61 -0.75 1.76
C LEU A 9 -5.10 -0.93 1.72
N SER A 10 -4.42 -0.83 2.87
CA SER A 10 -2.98 -1.05 2.95
C SER A 10 -2.60 -2.48 2.60
N ILE A 11 -3.39 -3.49 3.02
CA ILE A 11 -3.13 -4.89 2.68
C ILE A 11 -3.28 -5.13 1.18
N ILE A 12 -4.37 -4.64 0.58
CA ILE A 12 -4.65 -4.82 -0.85
C ILE A 12 -3.54 -4.18 -1.70
N LEU A 13 -3.16 -2.94 -1.38
CA LEU A 13 -2.10 -2.23 -2.10
C LEU A 13 -0.74 -2.93 -1.95
N SER A 14 -0.43 -3.47 -0.77
CA SER A 14 0.80 -4.26 -0.56
C SER A 14 0.82 -5.53 -1.40
N ILE A 15 -0.29 -6.28 -1.42
CA ILE A 15 -0.39 -7.51 -2.23
C ILE A 15 -0.25 -7.18 -3.71
N MET A 16 -0.92 -6.13 -4.19
CA MET A 16 -0.86 -5.70 -5.57
C MET A 16 0.57 -5.31 -5.98
N MET A 17 1.27 -4.53 -5.15
CA MET A 17 2.66 -4.15 -5.39
C MET A 17 3.60 -5.36 -5.40
N LEU A 18 3.38 -6.33 -4.52
CA LEU A 18 4.15 -7.58 -4.48
C LEU A 18 3.94 -8.40 -5.76
N VAL A 19 2.70 -8.55 -6.22
CA VAL A 19 2.38 -9.28 -7.46
C VAL A 19 3.03 -8.60 -8.66
N LEU A 20 2.90 -7.27 -8.78
CA LEU A 20 3.53 -6.52 -9.88
C LEU A 20 5.05 -6.64 -9.85
N PHE A 21 5.66 -6.59 -8.66
CA PHE A 21 7.10 -6.80 -8.49
C PHE A 21 7.55 -8.19 -8.95
N ILE A 22 6.83 -9.24 -8.57
CA ILE A 22 7.16 -10.61 -8.98
C ILE A 22 7.03 -10.77 -10.50
N ILE A 23 5.94 -10.26 -11.09
CA ILE A 23 5.71 -10.35 -12.54
C ILE A 23 6.80 -9.59 -13.31
N ASP A 24 7.15 -8.37 -12.88
CA ASP A 24 8.19 -7.55 -13.54
C ASP A 24 9.59 -8.19 -13.40
N SER A 25 9.84 -8.90 -12.28
CA SER A 25 11.10 -9.61 -12.06
C SER A 25 11.28 -10.81 -12.98
N ILE A 26 10.18 -11.50 -13.33
CA ILE A 26 10.20 -12.66 -14.24
C ILE A 26 10.12 -12.20 -15.70
N ASN A 27 9.37 -11.12 -15.97
CA ASN A 27 9.15 -10.57 -17.29
C ASN A 27 9.31 -9.05 -17.29
N SER A 28 10.55 -8.60 -17.38
CA SER A 28 10.90 -7.18 -17.38
C SER A 28 10.42 -6.39 -18.61
N ALA A 29 9.90 -7.07 -19.64
CA ALA A 29 9.30 -6.43 -20.81
C ALA A 29 7.97 -5.72 -20.49
N MET A 30 7.27 -6.11 -19.41
CA MET A 30 6.03 -5.43 -19.00
C MET A 30 6.30 -4.03 -18.39
N GLY A 31 7.47 -3.82 -17.76
CA GLY A 31 7.89 -2.51 -17.27
C GLY A 31 6.98 -1.92 -16.17
N PHE A 32 6.30 -2.78 -15.39
CA PHE A 32 5.33 -2.35 -14.39
C PHE A 32 5.94 -1.50 -13.28
N LEU A 33 7.25 -1.58 -13.06
CA LEU A 33 7.97 -0.80 -12.05
C LEU A 33 8.60 0.50 -12.58
N ARG A 34 8.40 0.83 -13.88
CA ARG A 34 9.16 1.90 -14.56
C ARG A 34 8.32 3.07 -15.06
N GLY A 35 7.03 3.12 -14.72
CA GLY A 35 6.09 4.12 -15.24
C GLY A 35 5.49 5.09 -14.21
N PRO A 36 4.72 6.09 -14.67
CA PRO A 36 3.93 6.95 -13.79
C PRO A 36 2.89 6.17 -12.99
N GLU A 37 2.32 5.10 -13.55
CA GLU A 37 1.37 4.22 -12.86
C GLU A 37 1.97 3.60 -11.59
N PHE A 38 3.19 3.08 -11.67
CA PHE A 38 3.92 2.56 -10.52
C PHE A 38 4.10 3.61 -9.43
N ARG A 39 4.51 4.83 -9.82
CA ARG A 39 4.74 5.93 -8.88
C ARG A 39 3.43 6.30 -8.16
N THR A 40 2.32 6.34 -8.89
CA THR A 40 0.99 6.58 -8.31
C THR A 40 0.60 5.49 -7.34
N LEU A 41 0.76 4.21 -7.71
CA LEU A 41 0.46 3.07 -6.84
C LEU A 41 1.35 3.02 -5.59
N LEU A 42 2.64 3.30 -5.75
CA LEU A 42 3.59 3.40 -4.66
C LEU A 42 3.21 4.52 -3.69
N LEU A 43 2.83 5.69 -4.21
CA LEU A 43 2.42 6.82 -3.39
C LEU A 43 1.11 6.53 -2.65
N ALA A 44 0.14 5.88 -3.31
CA ALA A 44 -1.09 5.41 -2.69
C ALA A 44 -0.81 4.42 -1.54
N LEU A 45 0.10 3.46 -1.76
CA LEU A 45 0.53 2.51 -0.72
C LEU A 45 1.15 3.24 0.47
N ILE A 46 2.10 4.15 0.24
CA ILE A 46 2.77 4.91 1.30
C ILE A 46 1.76 5.69 2.13
N VAL A 47 0.86 6.43 1.49
CA VAL A 47 -0.18 7.21 2.18
C VAL A 47 -1.11 6.31 2.99
N ALA A 48 -1.56 5.20 2.40
CA ALA A 48 -2.44 4.24 3.08
C ALA A 48 -1.77 3.60 4.30
N SER A 49 -0.50 3.18 4.16
CA SER A 49 0.28 2.60 5.25
C SER A 49 0.55 3.61 6.36
N LEU A 50 0.92 4.84 6.03
CA LEU A 50 1.17 5.90 7.01
C LEU A 50 -0.12 6.24 7.79
N ALA A 51 -1.23 6.44 7.08
CA ALA A 51 -2.51 6.73 7.71
C ALA A 51 -2.97 5.57 8.61
N THR A 52 -2.72 4.32 8.20
CA THR A 52 -3.01 3.13 9.01
C THR A 52 -2.15 3.09 10.27
N ALA A 53 -0.86 3.39 10.17
CA ALA A 53 0.06 3.45 11.32
C ALA A 53 -0.37 4.52 12.33
N ILE A 54 -0.68 5.73 11.86
CA ILE A 54 -1.18 6.83 12.71
C ILE A 54 -2.50 6.42 13.38
N ALA A 55 -3.44 5.85 12.63
CA ALA A 55 -4.72 5.42 13.17
C ALA A 55 -4.60 4.26 14.17
N SER A 56 -3.56 3.42 14.04
CA SER A 56 -3.24 2.35 14.98
C SER A 56 -2.65 2.92 16.27
N LEU A 57 -1.71 3.87 16.16
CA LEU A 57 -1.09 4.54 17.31
C LEU A 57 -2.12 5.35 18.11
N ALA A 58 -2.97 6.11 17.44
CA ALA A 58 -4.04 6.88 18.08
C ALA A 58 -5.03 5.97 18.83
N ARG A 59 -5.30 4.77 18.31
CA ARG A 59 -6.15 3.77 18.99
C ARG A 59 -5.50 3.19 20.24
N ARG A 60 -4.19 2.91 20.19
CA ARG A 60 -3.44 2.47 21.38
C ARG A 60 -3.50 3.53 22.48
N ARG A 61 -3.18 4.79 22.15
CA ARG A 61 -3.21 5.90 23.11
C ARG A 61 -4.58 6.23 23.69
N SER A 62 -5.68 5.96 22.99
CA SER A 62 -7.03 6.18 23.53
C SER A 62 -7.50 5.07 24.48
N HIS A 63 -6.74 3.97 24.56
CA HIS A 63 -7.08 2.79 25.35
C HIS A 63 -6.19 2.66 26.61
N ASP A 64 -5.16 3.51 26.71
CA ASP A 64 -4.34 3.78 27.90
C ASP A 64 -4.93 4.99 28.66
#